data_AF-A0AAD7Q9F0-F1
#
_entry.id   AF-A0AAD7Q9F0-F1
#
_cell.length_a   1.000
_cell.length_b   1.000
_cell.length_c   1.000
_cell.angle_alpha   90.00
_cell.angle_beta   90.00
_cell.angle_gamma   90.00
#
_symmetry.space_group_name_H-M   'P 1'
#
loop_
_entity.id
_entity.type
_entity.pdbx_description
1 polymer ?
#
loop_
_entity_poly.entity_id
_entity_poly.type
_entity_poly.pdbx_seq_one_letter_code
_entity_poly.pdbx_strand_id
1 'polypeptide(L)'
;MVTVNLGMLHYVLDHVYGAFMHRTRLSPPFFSRGWGGAKLVMLERMINQLFPEAAGQNWPPSLIQPIWRTVWETRTACLREGVFRTPCDEQILSALPPESHNARVAFLAPKYIPPQKMACVVHLAGTGDHTFERRLRLGGPLLKENIATMVLESPFYGQRRPMLQRGAKLLCVSDLLLLGRATIEEARSLLHWLDSEAGFGKMGVCGLSMGGVHAAMVGSLHPSPVATLPFLSPHSAVVAFCEGILKHATAWEALREDLAVQKAAMTLEEVRERMRNVLSLTDVTRFPIPKNPNAVIFVAATDDGYIPKHSVLELQKAWPGSEVRWVTGGHVSSFLLHNGAFRRAIVDGLDRLSWKEAPL
;
A
#
# COMPACT_ATOMS: atom_id res chain seq x y z
N MET A 1 2.56 -37.83 20.99
CA MET A 1 2.88 -36.40 20.93
C MET A 1 2.48 -35.93 19.54
N VAL A 2 1.29 -35.34 19.38
CA VAL A 2 0.83 -34.88 18.06
C VAL A 2 1.65 -33.66 17.71
N THR A 3 2.57 -33.78 16.76
CA THR A 3 3.24 -32.64 16.14
C THR A 3 2.17 -31.85 15.39
N VAL A 4 1.53 -30.90 16.08
CA VAL A 4 0.67 -29.91 15.44
C VAL A 4 1.56 -29.15 14.47
N ASN A 5 1.33 -29.32 13.17
CA ASN A 5 2.05 -28.58 12.14
C ASN A 5 1.72 -27.08 12.33
N LEU A 6 2.65 -26.35 12.96
CA LEU A 6 2.47 -24.95 13.33
C LEU A 6 2.12 -24.07 12.11
N GLY A 7 2.66 -24.41 10.93
CA GLY A 7 2.33 -23.72 9.67
C GLY A 7 0.86 -23.93 9.27
N MET A 8 0.37 -25.17 9.38
CA MET A 8 -1.05 -25.48 9.16
C MET A 8 -1.96 -24.74 10.14
N LEU A 9 -1.54 -24.56 11.40
CA LEU A 9 -2.30 -23.79 12.38
C LEU A 9 -2.42 -22.31 11.97
N HIS A 10 -1.32 -21.69 11.50
CA HIS A 10 -1.34 -20.31 11.03
C HIS A 10 -2.21 -20.12 9.78
N TYR A 11 -2.08 -21.02 8.80
CA TYR A 11 -2.90 -21.01 7.60
C TYR A 11 -4.39 -21.20 7.94
N VAL A 12 -4.70 -22.13 8.85
CA VAL A 12 -6.06 -22.35 9.36
C VAL A 12 -6.55 -21.14 10.12
N LEU A 13 -5.73 -20.45 10.92
CA LEU A 13 -6.13 -19.22 11.61
C LEU A 13 -6.51 -18.12 10.61
N ASP A 14 -5.74 -17.90 9.55
CA ASP A 14 -6.09 -16.95 8.48
C ASP A 14 -7.42 -17.36 7.83
N HIS A 15 -7.60 -18.64 7.51
CA HIS A 15 -8.82 -19.15 6.86
C HIS A 15 -10.04 -19.13 7.77
N VAL A 16 -9.89 -19.45 9.05
CA VAL A 16 -10.95 -19.41 10.06
C VAL A 16 -11.32 -17.96 10.35
N TYR A 17 -10.34 -17.07 10.54
CA TYR A 17 -10.60 -15.64 10.68
C TYR A 17 -11.29 -15.08 9.43
N GLY A 18 -10.77 -15.37 8.24
CA GLY A 18 -11.33 -14.94 6.97
C GLY A 18 -12.73 -15.49 6.71
N ALA A 19 -12.96 -16.78 6.95
CA ALA A 19 -14.26 -17.42 6.81
C ALA A 19 -15.25 -16.88 7.85
N PHE A 20 -14.85 -16.75 9.11
CA PHE A 20 -15.71 -16.22 10.17
C PHE A 20 -16.06 -14.76 9.93
N MET A 21 -15.11 -13.91 9.54
CA MET A 21 -15.35 -12.47 9.32
C MET A 21 -16.11 -12.16 8.02
N HIS A 22 -15.99 -13.01 6.99
CA HIS A 22 -16.53 -12.71 5.65
C HIS A 22 -17.69 -13.62 5.22
N ARG A 23 -17.84 -14.84 5.76
CA ARG A 23 -18.97 -15.73 5.42
C ARG A 23 -20.17 -15.57 6.34
N THR A 24 -19.99 -15.07 7.56
CA THR A 24 -21.09 -14.90 8.53
C THR A 24 -22.01 -13.71 8.25
N ARG A 25 -21.79 -12.94 7.17
CA ARG A 25 -22.51 -11.69 6.81
C ARG A 25 -22.55 -10.63 7.94
N LEU A 26 -21.76 -10.79 9.00
CA LEU A 26 -21.64 -9.80 10.08
C LEU A 26 -21.03 -8.47 9.60
N SER A 27 -20.31 -8.50 8.47
CA SER A 27 -19.80 -7.31 7.79
C SER A 27 -20.24 -7.30 6.32
N PRO A 28 -20.49 -6.11 5.72
CA PRO A 28 -20.82 -6.05 4.30
C PRO A 28 -19.66 -6.55 3.45
N PRO A 29 -19.92 -7.17 2.29
CA PRO A 29 -18.88 -7.54 1.35
C PRO A 29 -18.24 -6.31 0.69
N PHE A 30 -17.04 -6.49 0.14
CA PHE A 30 -16.45 -5.56 -0.82
C PHE A 30 -17.27 -5.52 -2.11
N PHE A 31 -17.27 -4.35 -2.74
CA PHE A 31 -17.85 -4.09 -4.05
C PHE A 31 -19.37 -4.30 -4.11
N SER A 32 -20.06 -4.06 -3.00
CA SER A 32 -21.52 -4.23 -2.89
C SER A 32 -22.34 -3.30 -3.79
N ARG A 33 -21.71 -2.29 -4.40
CA ARG A 33 -22.31 -1.36 -5.38
C ARG A 33 -21.77 -1.57 -6.80
N GLY A 34 -21.15 -2.71 -7.09
CA GLY A 34 -20.77 -3.10 -8.43
C GLY A 34 -19.40 -2.56 -8.89
N TRP A 35 -19.28 -2.29 -10.18
CA TRP A 35 -18.01 -1.99 -10.83
C TRP A 35 -17.59 -0.52 -10.72
N GLY A 36 -18.56 0.39 -10.58
CA GLY A 36 -18.33 1.83 -10.54
C GLY A 36 -18.50 2.56 -11.88
N GLY A 37 -19.03 1.88 -12.90
CA GLY A 37 -19.49 2.47 -14.17
C GLY A 37 -18.41 3.29 -14.88
N ALA A 38 -18.74 4.54 -15.24
CA ALA A 38 -17.86 5.44 -15.98
C ALA A 38 -16.51 5.70 -15.27
N LYS A 39 -16.47 5.66 -13.93
CA LYS A 39 -15.21 5.79 -13.18
C LYS A 39 -14.24 4.66 -13.50
N LEU A 40 -14.73 3.43 -13.58
CA LEU A 40 -13.89 2.27 -13.90
C LEU A 40 -13.36 2.35 -15.32
N VAL A 41 -14.24 2.65 -16.30
CA VAL A 41 -13.84 2.76 -17.71
C VAL A 41 -12.76 3.83 -17.91
N MET A 42 -12.89 4.95 -17.22
CA MET A 42 -11.90 6.02 -17.23
C MET A 42 -10.55 5.56 -16.66
N LEU A 43 -10.54 4.88 -15.51
CA LEU A 43 -9.31 4.35 -14.90
C LEU A 43 -8.63 3.29 -15.76
N GLU A 44 -9.39 2.37 -16.38
CA GLU A 44 -8.85 1.38 -17.30
C GLU A 44 -8.15 2.03 -18.50
N ARG A 45 -8.74 3.09 -19.07
CA ARG A 45 -8.12 3.86 -20.15
C ARG A 45 -6.82 4.54 -19.70
N MET A 46 -6.86 5.24 -18.55
CA MET A 46 -5.69 5.95 -18.02
C MET A 46 -4.53 4.99 -17.72
N ILE A 47 -4.79 3.85 -17.09
CA ILE A 47 -3.73 2.91 -16.71
C ILE A 47 -3.15 2.22 -17.94
N ASN A 48 -3.98 1.84 -18.92
CA ASN A 48 -3.49 1.23 -20.15
C ASN A 48 -2.66 2.18 -21.02
N GLN A 49 -2.87 3.49 -20.92
CA GLN A 49 -2.03 4.49 -21.59
C GLN A 49 -0.67 4.68 -20.90
N LEU A 50 -0.56 4.40 -19.60
CA LEU A 50 0.68 4.58 -18.83
C LEU A 50 1.70 3.46 -19.05
N PHE A 51 1.26 2.25 -19.41
CA PHE A 51 2.17 1.15 -19.79
C PHE A 51 2.30 1.13 -21.32
N PRO A 52 3.50 1.32 -21.92
CA PRO A 52 4.85 1.01 -21.41
C PRO A 52 5.76 2.21 -21.10
N GLU A 53 5.29 3.45 -21.24
CA GLU A 53 6.14 4.66 -21.17
C GLU A 53 6.27 5.29 -19.76
N ALA A 54 5.78 4.63 -18.70
CA ALA A 54 5.73 5.15 -17.32
C ALA A 54 7.07 5.58 -16.70
N ALA A 55 8.21 5.20 -17.27
CA ALA A 55 9.53 5.57 -16.75
C ALA A 55 9.85 7.04 -17.10
N GLY A 56 9.48 7.96 -16.20
CA GLY A 56 9.88 9.37 -16.27
C GLY A 56 8.78 10.34 -16.73
N GLN A 57 7.61 9.86 -17.15
CA GLN A 57 6.44 10.70 -17.34
C GLN A 57 5.98 11.26 -15.98
N ASN A 58 5.73 12.58 -15.92
CA ASN A 58 5.36 13.33 -14.71
C ASN A 58 6.42 13.34 -13.60
N TRP A 59 7.68 13.59 -13.97
CA TRP A 59 8.73 14.01 -13.03
C TRP A 59 9.17 15.47 -13.28
N PRO A 60 9.33 16.31 -12.23
CA PRO A 60 9.07 16.02 -10.81
C PRO A 60 7.56 15.83 -10.52
N PRO A 61 7.19 15.04 -9.48
CA PRO A 61 5.81 14.98 -9.02
C PRO A 61 5.39 16.37 -8.53
N SER A 62 4.09 16.66 -8.55
CA SER A 62 3.57 17.95 -8.07
C SER A 62 4.05 18.22 -6.65
N LEU A 63 4.68 19.38 -6.44
CA LEU A 63 5.09 19.81 -5.11
C LEU A 63 3.86 20.07 -4.25
N ILE A 64 3.89 19.54 -3.02
CA ILE A 64 2.81 19.71 -2.04
C ILE A 64 3.26 20.68 -0.94
N GLN A 65 2.29 21.32 -0.31
CA GLN A 65 2.51 22.22 0.83
C GLN A 65 1.68 21.76 2.04
N PRO A 66 2.18 20.78 2.82
CA PRO A 66 1.45 20.32 4.00
C PRO A 66 1.38 21.42 5.06
N ILE A 67 0.17 21.68 5.55
CA ILE A 67 -0.08 22.55 6.69
C ILE A 67 0.02 21.71 7.96
N TRP A 68 1.00 22.00 8.80
CA TRP A 68 1.35 21.19 9.95
C TRP A 68 0.74 21.70 11.26
N ARG A 69 0.28 20.77 12.10
CA ARG A 69 -0.09 20.98 13.50
C ARG A 69 0.74 20.03 14.37
N THR A 70 1.42 20.56 15.38
CA THR A 70 2.08 19.73 16.40
C THR A 70 1.05 19.03 17.27
N VAL A 71 1.12 17.70 17.34
CA VAL A 71 0.24 16.87 18.18
C VAL A 71 0.86 16.65 19.55
N TRP A 72 2.13 16.25 19.58
CA TRP A 72 2.91 16.16 20.81
C TRP A 72 4.39 16.39 20.52
N GLU A 73 5.10 16.79 21.57
CA GLU A 73 6.53 17.03 21.51
C GLU A 73 7.21 16.58 22.81
N THR A 74 8.41 16.01 22.67
CA THR A 74 9.30 15.69 23.78
C THR A 74 10.63 16.40 23.59
N ARG A 75 11.59 16.17 24.50
CA ARG A 75 12.96 16.67 24.32
C ARG A 75 13.60 16.12 23.04
N THR A 76 13.34 14.89 22.63
CA THR A 76 14.10 14.24 21.55
C THR A 76 13.30 14.03 20.26
N ALA A 77 11.97 14.04 20.32
CA ALA A 77 11.10 13.73 19.19
C ALA A 77 9.85 14.62 19.14
N CYS A 78 9.30 14.79 17.94
CA CYS A 78 8.10 15.56 17.66
C CYS A 78 7.15 14.78 16.74
N LEU A 79 5.86 14.76 17.07
CA LEU A 79 4.80 14.28 16.19
C LEU A 79 3.98 15.46 15.69
N ARG A 80 3.91 15.60 14.36
CA ARG A 80 3.05 16.56 13.68
C ARG A 80 2.01 15.84 12.84
N GLU A 81 0.84 16.42 12.68
CA GLU A 81 -0.15 16.04 11.68
C GLU A 81 -0.22 17.12 10.61
N GLY A 82 -0.20 16.70 9.35
CA GLY A 82 -0.24 17.56 8.18
C GLY A 82 -1.47 17.30 7.33
N VAL A 83 -1.97 18.34 6.67
CA VAL A 83 -3.02 18.25 5.65
C VAL A 83 -2.56 18.98 4.41
N PHE A 84 -2.77 18.38 3.23
CA PHE A 84 -2.51 19.00 1.93
C PHE A 84 -3.56 18.56 0.90
N ARG A 85 -3.78 19.36 -0.14
CA ARG A 85 -4.62 18.96 -1.27
C ARG A 85 -3.96 17.80 -2.02
N THR A 86 -4.72 16.76 -2.38
CA THR A 86 -4.17 15.66 -3.18
C THR A 86 -3.57 16.19 -4.49
N PRO A 87 -2.38 15.72 -4.93
CA PRO A 87 -1.72 16.17 -6.15
C PRO A 87 -2.32 15.54 -7.42
N CYS A 88 -3.35 14.70 -7.29
CA CYS A 88 -4.02 14.08 -8.44
C CYS A 88 -4.63 15.14 -9.38
N ASP A 89 -4.66 14.82 -10.67
CA ASP A 89 -5.32 15.65 -11.68
C ASP A 89 -6.84 15.78 -11.45
N GLU A 90 -7.45 16.76 -12.11
CA GLU A 90 -8.89 17.06 -12.00
C GLU A 90 -9.80 15.87 -12.33
N GLN A 91 -9.37 14.98 -13.23
CA GLN A 91 -10.15 13.82 -13.63
C GLN A 91 -10.23 12.78 -12.50
N ILE A 92 -9.10 12.49 -11.85
CA ILE A 92 -9.04 11.63 -10.65
C ILE A 92 -9.73 12.32 -9.48
N LEU A 93 -9.49 13.61 -9.28
CA LEU A 93 -10.07 14.39 -8.20
C LEU A 93 -11.61 14.37 -8.26
N SER A 94 -12.20 14.55 -9.45
CA SER A 94 -13.65 14.48 -9.67
C SER A 94 -14.23 13.09 -9.43
N ALA A 95 -13.42 12.04 -9.55
CA ALA A 95 -13.83 10.66 -9.31
C ALA A 95 -13.67 10.24 -7.85
N LEU A 96 -12.78 10.87 -7.09
CA LEU A 96 -12.61 10.66 -5.66
C LEU A 96 -13.82 11.14 -4.86
N PRO A 97 -14.09 10.54 -3.69
CA PRO A 97 -15.04 11.11 -2.75
C PRO A 97 -14.50 12.43 -2.18
N PRO A 98 -15.37 13.42 -1.88
CA PRO A 98 -14.93 14.72 -1.34
C PRO A 98 -14.06 14.63 -0.10
N GLU A 99 -14.32 13.65 0.78
CA GLU A 99 -13.56 13.37 1.99
C GLU A 99 -12.10 12.99 1.69
N SER A 100 -11.82 12.48 0.49
CA SER A 100 -10.47 12.10 0.04
C SER A 100 -9.75 13.18 -0.76
N HIS A 101 -10.35 14.35 -0.99
CA HIS A 101 -9.70 15.44 -1.72
C HIS A 101 -8.48 16.03 -0.99
N ASN A 102 -8.47 15.96 0.33
CA ASN A 102 -7.34 16.39 1.15
C ASN A 102 -6.64 15.17 1.73
N ALA A 103 -5.35 15.04 1.46
CA ALA A 103 -4.49 14.05 2.05
C ALA A 103 -4.17 14.42 3.50
N ARG A 104 -4.07 13.40 4.35
CA ARG A 104 -3.70 13.56 5.77
C ARG A 104 -2.47 12.71 6.07
N VAL A 105 -1.52 13.31 6.77
CA VAL A 105 -0.24 12.68 7.08
C VAL A 105 0.12 12.90 8.54
N ALA A 106 0.67 11.88 9.21
CA ALA A 106 1.35 12.05 10.49
C ALA A 106 2.86 11.95 10.28
N PHE A 107 3.63 12.80 10.94
CA PHE A 107 5.08 12.87 10.78
C PHE A 107 5.76 12.86 12.14
N LEU A 108 6.42 11.74 12.44
CA LEU A 108 7.17 11.49 13.65
C LEU A 108 8.67 11.59 13.34
N ALA A 109 9.36 12.56 13.92
CA ALA A 109 10.76 12.82 13.63
C ALA A 109 11.60 13.17 14.88
N PRO A 110 12.91 12.90 14.88
CA PRO A 110 13.85 13.46 15.85
C PRO A 110 13.93 14.99 15.74
N LYS A 111 14.17 15.70 16.86
CA LYS A 111 14.19 17.18 16.88
C LYS A 111 15.53 17.82 16.52
N TYR A 112 16.64 17.22 16.95
CA TYR A 112 17.96 17.86 16.93
C TYR A 112 18.95 17.22 15.95
N ILE A 113 18.45 16.42 15.02
CA ILE A 113 19.24 15.83 13.96
C ILE A 113 18.90 16.60 12.68
N PRO A 114 19.89 17.14 11.96
CA PRO A 114 19.65 17.79 10.67
C PRO A 114 19.05 16.79 9.66
N PRO A 115 18.09 17.18 8.82
CA PRO A 115 17.48 16.29 7.81
C PRO A 115 18.49 15.58 6.90
N GLN A 116 19.60 16.25 6.55
CA GLN A 116 20.67 15.70 5.71
C GLN A 116 21.34 14.48 6.34
N LYS A 117 21.27 14.36 7.68
CA LYS A 117 21.80 13.23 8.48
C LYS A 117 20.68 12.29 8.97
N MET A 118 19.46 12.44 8.46
CA MET A 118 18.33 11.57 8.77
C MET A 118 17.85 10.81 7.56
N ALA A 119 17.28 9.63 7.81
CA ALA A 119 16.42 8.97 6.85
C ALA A 119 14.95 9.29 7.15
N CYS A 120 14.07 9.20 6.15
CA CYS A 120 12.63 9.20 6.36
C CYS A 120 11.96 8.10 5.54
N VAL A 121 11.04 7.36 6.16
CA VAL A 121 10.24 6.34 5.47
C VAL A 121 8.78 6.76 5.44
N VAL A 122 8.17 6.68 4.25
CA VAL A 122 6.73 6.86 4.05
C VAL A 122 6.03 5.51 4.26
N HIS A 123 5.05 5.45 5.17
CA HIS A 123 4.32 4.24 5.57
C HIS A 123 2.90 4.22 5.01
N LEU A 124 2.64 3.26 4.13
CA LEU A 124 1.36 3.09 3.44
C LEU A 124 0.47 2.05 4.13
N ALA A 125 -0.83 2.33 4.16
CA ALA A 125 -1.83 1.53 4.88
C ALA A 125 -2.12 0.20 4.17
N GLY A 126 -2.18 -0.89 4.95
CA GLY A 126 -2.82 -2.13 4.50
C GLY A 126 -4.34 -2.06 4.59
N THR A 127 -5.03 -3.07 4.07
CA THR A 127 -6.49 -3.12 4.11
C THR A 127 -7.00 -3.08 5.56
N GLY A 128 -7.82 -2.09 5.91
CA GLY A 128 -8.34 -1.92 7.27
C GLY A 128 -7.48 -1.09 8.22
N ASP A 129 -6.28 -0.66 7.80
CA ASP A 129 -5.40 0.19 8.60
C ASP A 129 -5.84 1.67 8.51
N HIS A 130 -6.90 2.00 9.25
CA HIS A 130 -7.64 3.24 9.07
C HIS A 130 -6.94 4.51 9.57
N THR A 131 -6.15 4.43 10.63
CA THR A 131 -5.56 5.60 11.31
C THR A 131 -4.03 5.53 11.26
N PHE A 132 -3.35 6.50 11.87
CA PHE A 132 -1.89 6.53 11.90
C PHE A 132 -1.26 5.54 12.90
N GLU A 133 -2.00 5.16 13.94
CA GLU A 133 -1.46 4.62 15.18
C GLU A 133 -0.59 3.38 14.98
N ARG A 134 -1.07 2.40 14.21
CA ARG A 134 -0.33 1.15 14.00
C ARG A 134 1.02 1.41 13.33
N ARG A 135 1.03 2.24 12.29
CA ARG A 135 2.25 2.56 11.53
C ARG A 135 3.19 3.45 12.34
N LEU A 136 2.67 4.35 13.17
CA LEU A 136 3.47 5.09 14.15
C LEU A 136 4.10 4.17 15.20
N ARG A 137 3.40 3.13 15.67
CA ARG A 137 3.98 2.11 16.58
C ARG A 137 5.09 1.29 15.91
N LEU A 138 4.94 1.00 14.62
CA LEU A 138 5.99 0.34 13.83
C LEU A 138 7.23 1.24 13.68
N GLY A 139 7.03 2.52 13.37
CA GLY A 139 8.10 3.45 13.08
C GLY A 139 8.76 4.12 14.30
N GLY A 140 8.04 4.28 15.41
CA GLY A 140 8.54 4.98 16.60
C GLY A 140 9.88 4.47 17.15
N PRO A 141 10.12 3.15 17.22
CA PRO A 141 11.42 2.62 17.62
C PRO A 141 12.58 2.97 16.67
N LEU A 142 12.30 3.28 15.39
CA LEU A 142 13.31 3.65 14.40
C LEU A 142 13.90 5.04 14.62
N LEU A 143 13.28 5.87 15.47
CA LEU A 143 13.83 7.16 15.88
C LEU A 143 15.23 7.04 16.51
N LYS A 144 15.53 5.88 17.13
CA LYS A 144 16.85 5.60 17.71
C LYS A 144 17.96 5.48 16.66
N GLU A 145 17.59 5.21 15.42
CA GLU A 145 18.47 5.08 14.26
C GLU A 145 18.46 6.35 13.39
N ASN A 146 17.92 7.47 13.90
CA ASN A 146 17.70 8.72 13.14
C ASN A 146 16.81 8.53 11.89
N ILE A 147 15.87 7.59 11.95
CA ILE A 147 14.90 7.35 10.89
C ILE A 147 13.55 7.95 11.31
N ALA A 148 13.12 8.98 10.59
CA ALA A 148 11.80 9.57 10.74
C ALA A 148 10.72 8.70 10.06
N THR A 149 9.50 8.78 10.58
CA THR A 149 8.35 8.01 10.10
C THR A 149 7.26 8.97 9.63
N MET A 150 6.90 8.89 8.35
CA MET A 150 5.81 9.64 7.75
C MET A 150 4.67 8.70 7.37
N VAL A 151 3.50 8.84 7.96
CA VAL A 151 2.36 7.92 7.80
C VAL A 151 1.24 8.60 7.01
N LEU A 152 0.96 8.11 5.80
CA LEU A 152 -0.11 8.63 4.94
C LEU A 152 -1.44 7.93 5.23
N GLU A 153 -2.49 8.65 5.64
CA GLU A 153 -3.85 8.08 5.73
C GLU A 153 -4.39 7.90 4.32
N SER A 154 -4.62 6.66 3.89
CA SER A 154 -5.12 6.36 2.55
C SER A 154 -6.48 7.00 2.29
N PRO A 155 -6.79 7.39 1.05
CA PRO A 155 -8.17 7.72 0.66
C PRO A 155 -9.09 6.55 1.00
N PHE A 156 -10.37 6.85 1.24
CA PHE A 156 -11.40 5.91 1.71
C PHE A 156 -11.20 5.36 3.14
N TYR A 157 -10.15 5.74 3.87
CA TYR A 157 -9.90 5.30 5.25
C TYR A 157 -9.91 6.45 6.26
N GLY A 158 -10.09 6.13 7.55
CA GLY A 158 -10.01 7.11 8.63
C GLY A 158 -10.96 8.28 8.40
N GLN A 159 -10.42 9.50 8.42
CA GLN A 159 -11.19 10.72 8.16
C GLN A 159 -11.49 10.95 6.67
N ARG A 160 -10.85 10.19 5.78
CA ARG A 160 -11.03 10.23 4.32
C ARG A 160 -12.06 9.20 3.81
N ARG A 161 -12.75 8.49 4.71
CA ARG A 161 -13.74 7.45 4.39
C ARG A 161 -15.09 8.06 4.03
N PRO A 162 -15.70 7.70 2.88
CA PRO A 162 -17.06 8.11 2.53
C PRO A 162 -18.08 7.68 3.58
N MET A 163 -19.08 8.53 3.84
CA MET A 163 -20.12 8.28 4.86
C MET A 163 -20.81 6.91 4.74
N LEU A 164 -21.12 6.47 3.51
CA LEU A 164 -21.83 5.21 3.25
C LEU A 164 -20.93 3.97 3.33
N GLN A 165 -19.61 4.14 3.37
CA GLN A 165 -18.66 3.04 3.44
C GLN A 165 -18.50 2.56 4.89
N ARG A 166 -18.64 1.24 5.11
CA ARG A 166 -18.40 0.63 6.42
C ARG A 166 -17.01 0.02 6.49
N GLY A 167 -16.19 0.50 7.42
CA GLY A 167 -14.82 0.03 7.59
C GLY A 167 -14.01 0.15 6.29
N ALA A 168 -13.26 -0.90 5.95
CA ALA A 168 -12.46 -0.95 4.72
C ALA A 168 -13.20 -1.52 3.50
N LYS A 169 -14.50 -1.78 3.60
CA LYS A 169 -15.29 -2.43 2.54
C LYS A 169 -15.64 -1.42 1.45
N LEU A 170 -14.72 -1.23 0.51
CA LEU A 170 -14.90 -0.36 -0.67
C LEU A 170 -16.18 -0.76 -1.41
N LEU A 171 -16.94 0.24 -1.87
CA LEU A 171 -18.28 0.03 -2.40
C LEU A 171 -18.27 -0.39 -3.87
N CYS A 172 -17.32 0.11 -4.66
CA CYS A 172 -17.15 -0.22 -6.07
C CYS A 172 -15.74 -0.73 -6.37
N VAL A 173 -15.57 -1.51 -7.44
CA VAL A 173 -14.23 -1.93 -7.92
C VAL A 173 -13.39 -0.71 -8.32
N SER A 174 -14.00 0.31 -8.93
CA SER A 174 -13.33 1.59 -9.22
C SER A 174 -12.71 2.25 -7.99
N ASP A 175 -13.32 2.11 -6.81
CA ASP A 175 -12.84 2.74 -5.58
C ASP A 175 -11.50 2.15 -5.15
N LEU A 176 -11.24 0.87 -5.44
CA LEU A 176 -9.95 0.23 -5.17
C LEU A 176 -8.85 0.83 -6.04
N LEU A 177 -9.13 1.05 -7.32
CA LEU A 177 -8.17 1.64 -8.26
C LEU A 177 -7.95 3.12 -7.96
N LEU A 178 -8.99 3.88 -7.60
CA LEU A 178 -8.88 5.27 -7.16
C LEU A 178 -8.06 5.38 -5.87
N LEU A 179 -8.30 4.48 -4.90
CA LEU A 179 -7.53 4.43 -3.67
C LEU A 179 -6.05 4.25 -3.97
N GLY A 180 -5.72 3.27 -4.82
CA GLY A 180 -4.34 3.00 -5.23
C GLY A 180 -3.71 4.18 -5.95
N ARG A 181 -4.38 4.73 -6.98
CA ARG A 181 -3.86 5.87 -7.75
C ARG A 181 -3.55 7.07 -6.85
N ALA A 182 -4.49 7.49 -6.01
CA ALA A 182 -4.24 8.66 -5.16
C ALA A 182 -3.17 8.39 -4.10
N THR A 183 -3.14 7.19 -3.50
CA THR A 183 -2.09 6.82 -2.53
C THR A 183 -0.70 6.88 -3.17
N ILE A 184 -0.55 6.40 -4.41
CA ILE A 184 0.73 6.39 -5.12
C ILE A 184 1.19 7.81 -5.44
N GLU A 185 0.31 8.65 -5.98
CA GLU A 185 0.65 10.06 -6.30
C GLU A 185 0.99 10.87 -5.05
N GLU A 186 0.18 10.73 -3.99
CA GLU A 186 0.44 11.42 -2.72
C GLU A 186 1.76 10.99 -2.08
N ALA A 187 2.08 9.68 -2.11
CA ALA A 187 3.34 9.16 -1.61
C ALA A 187 4.55 9.65 -2.43
N ARG A 188 4.42 9.72 -3.76
CA ARG A 188 5.45 10.29 -4.64
C ARG A 188 5.71 11.76 -4.34
N SER A 189 4.65 12.56 -4.18
CA SER A 189 4.78 13.97 -3.79
C SER A 189 5.34 14.16 -2.39
N LEU A 190 5.04 13.27 -1.43
CA LEU A 190 5.65 13.30 -0.09
C LEU A 190 7.14 12.98 -0.15
N LEU A 191 7.55 11.98 -0.93
CA LEU A 191 8.98 11.70 -1.15
C LEU A 191 9.68 12.87 -1.83
N HIS A 192 9.03 13.51 -2.81
CA HIS A 192 9.59 14.71 -3.45
C HIS A 192 9.72 15.87 -2.45
N TRP A 193 8.72 16.12 -1.61
CA TRP A 193 8.79 17.14 -0.55
C TRP A 193 9.88 16.83 0.48
N LEU A 194 10.04 15.56 0.87
CA LEU A 194 11.11 15.11 1.77
C LEU A 194 12.50 15.38 1.19
N ASP A 195 12.63 15.25 -0.13
CA ASP A 195 13.85 15.52 -0.89
C ASP A 195 14.13 17.02 -1.00
N SER A 196 13.22 17.75 -1.66
CA SER A 196 13.47 19.12 -2.14
C SER A 196 13.27 20.19 -1.06
N GLU A 197 12.27 20.02 -0.19
CA GLU A 197 11.90 21.04 0.81
C GLU A 197 12.49 20.72 2.18
N ALA A 198 12.37 19.46 2.61
CA ALA A 198 12.85 19.06 3.93
C ALA A 198 14.34 18.67 3.94
N GLY A 199 14.93 18.28 2.80
CA GLY A 199 16.36 18.00 2.67
C GLY A 199 16.82 16.68 3.30
N PHE A 200 16.00 15.63 3.28
CA PHE A 200 16.36 14.34 3.86
C PHE A 200 17.50 13.64 3.10
N GLY A 201 18.48 13.13 3.84
CA GLY A 201 19.67 12.49 3.28
C GLY A 201 19.41 11.10 2.67
N LYS A 202 18.45 10.35 3.24
CA LYS A 202 17.96 9.07 2.72
C LYS A 202 16.44 8.99 2.81
N MET A 203 15.83 8.26 1.89
CA MET A 203 14.38 8.11 1.86
C MET A 203 13.98 6.67 1.52
N GLY A 204 12.80 6.28 2.00
CA GLY A 204 12.20 5.00 1.67
C GLY A 204 10.68 5.04 1.70
N VAL A 205 10.09 3.98 1.20
CA VAL A 205 8.65 3.73 1.25
C VAL A 205 8.42 2.29 1.68
N CYS A 206 7.49 2.10 2.61
CA CYS A 206 7.08 0.78 3.06
C CYS A 206 5.56 0.69 3.16
N GLY A 207 5.05 -0.53 3.18
CA GLY A 207 3.63 -0.75 3.40
C GLY A 207 3.31 -2.22 3.58
N LEU A 208 2.13 -2.49 4.13
CA LEU A 208 1.66 -3.85 4.42
C LEU A 208 0.53 -4.24 3.50
N SER A 209 0.54 -5.47 2.97
CA SER A 209 -0.55 -5.99 2.13
C SER A 209 -0.81 -5.07 0.95
N MET A 210 -2.02 -4.52 0.81
CA MET A 210 -2.34 -3.47 -0.16
C MET A 210 -1.33 -2.30 -0.15
N GLY A 211 -0.91 -1.84 1.04
CA GLY A 211 0.09 -0.78 1.16
C GLY A 211 1.47 -1.20 0.66
N GLY A 212 1.80 -2.48 0.72
CA GLY A 212 3.05 -3.02 0.17
C GLY A 212 3.03 -3.01 -1.36
N VAL A 213 1.89 -3.34 -1.98
CA VAL A 213 1.68 -3.17 -3.44
C VAL A 213 1.93 -1.71 -3.85
N HIS A 214 1.32 -0.76 -3.14
CA HIS A 214 1.54 0.67 -3.42
C HIS A 214 2.99 1.10 -3.16
N ALA A 215 3.63 0.61 -2.11
CA ALA A 215 5.03 0.92 -1.82
C ALA A 215 5.96 0.43 -2.94
N ALA A 216 5.69 -0.77 -3.46
CA ALA A 216 6.39 -1.33 -4.61
C ALA A 216 6.23 -0.42 -5.85
N MET A 217 5.00 -0.01 -6.18
CA MET A 217 4.74 0.90 -7.31
C MET A 217 5.41 2.26 -7.13
N VAL A 218 5.36 2.85 -5.92
CA VAL A 218 6.01 4.13 -5.61
C VAL A 218 7.52 4.03 -5.78
N GLY A 219 8.16 2.99 -5.23
CA GLY A 219 9.60 2.79 -5.32
C GLY A 219 10.09 2.51 -6.73
N SER A 220 9.32 1.73 -7.50
CA SER A 220 9.58 1.45 -8.92
C SER A 220 9.54 2.71 -9.78
N LEU A 221 8.56 3.59 -9.54
CA LEU A 221 8.38 4.80 -10.32
C LEU A 221 9.27 5.97 -9.87
N HIS A 222 10.02 5.82 -8.79
CA HIS A 222 10.91 6.87 -8.31
C HIS A 222 12.17 6.95 -9.20
N PRO A 223 12.62 8.14 -9.62
CA PRO A 223 13.73 8.27 -10.57
C PRO A 223 15.10 8.19 -9.92
N SER A 224 15.17 8.30 -8.59
CA SER A 224 16.40 8.10 -7.81
C SER A 224 16.27 6.86 -6.91
N PRO A 225 17.37 6.36 -6.36
CA PRO A 225 17.33 5.25 -5.41
C PRO A 225 16.55 5.59 -4.13
N VAL A 226 15.51 4.80 -3.83
CA VAL A 226 14.78 4.82 -2.55
C VAL A 226 14.62 3.40 -2.02
N ALA A 227 14.69 3.24 -0.70
CA ALA A 227 14.49 1.95 -0.06
C ALA A 227 13.02 1.55 -0.23
N THR A 228 12.77 0.41 -0.85
CA THR A 228 11.42 -0.03 -1.22
C THR A 228 11.07 -1.31 -0.47
N LEU A 229 10.07 -1.24 0.40
CA LEU A 229 9.90 -2.24 1.45
C LEU A 229 8.44 -2.76 1.52
N PRO A 230 8.05 -3.63 0.57
CA PRO A 230 6.74 -4.24 0.58
C PRO A 230 6.69 -5.38 1.61
N PHE A 231 5.74 -5.30 2.54
CA PHE A 231 5.55 -6.31 3.58
C PHE A 231 4.25 -7.05 3.37
N LEU A 232 4.30 -8.38 3.40
CA LEU A 232 3.16 -9.27 3.24
C LEU A 232 2.29 -8.82 2.07
N SER A 233 2.87 -8.59 0.89
CA SER A 233 2.17 -8.01 -0.27
C SER A 233 2.17 -8.97 -1.46
N PRO A 234 1.04 -9.11 -2.17
CA PRO A 234 1.01 -9.85 -3.42
C PRO A 234 1.66 -9.03 -4.55
N HIS A 235 1.92 -9.68 -5.69
CA HIS A 235 2.28 -8.99 -6.94
C HIS A 235 1.13 -8.16 -7.52
N SER A 236 -0.13 -8.50 -7.19
CA SER A 236 -1.33 -7.84 -7.72
C SER A 236 -2.53 -8.02 -6.78
N ALA A 237 -3.51 -7.11 -6.85
CA ALA A 237 -4.81 -7.27 -6.20
C ALA A 237 -5.59 -8.50 -6.72
N VAL A 238 -5.28 -9.01 -7.91
CA VAL A 238 -5.83 -10.27 -8.45
C VAL A 238 -5.68 -11.39 -7.42
N VAL A 239 -4.48 -11.53 -6.87
CA VAL A 239 -4.15 -12.59 -5.93
C VAL A 239 -5.02 -12.51 -4.69
N ALA A 240 -5.22 -11.33 -4.12
CA ALA A 240 -6.01 -11.17 -2.91
C ALA A 240 -7.51 -11.45 -3.15
N PHE A 241 -8.08 -10.94 -4.25
CA PHE A 241 -9.53 -10.96 -4.51
C PHE A 241 -10.02 -12.15 -5.35
N CYS A 242 -9.15 -12.81 -6.11
CA CYS A 242 -9.53 -13.92 -7.00
C CYS A 242 -9.02 -15.28 -6.52
N GLU A 243 -7.86 -15.33 -5.86
CA GLU A 243 -7.24 -16.58 -5.39
C GLU A 243 -7.34 -16.72 -3.87
N GLY A 244 -6.98 -15.65 -3.16
CA GLY A 244 -6.90 -15.56 -1.70
C GLY A 244 -8.24 -15.38 -1.01
N ILE A 245 -8.17 -15.20 0.31
CA ILE A 245 -9.33 -15.18 1.21
C ILE A 245 -10.35 -14.07 0.88
N LEU A 246 -9.94 -12.94 0.28
CA LEU A 246 -10.87 -11.84 0.00
C LEU A 246 -11.89 -12.18 -1.10
N LYS A 247 -11.70 -13.26 -1.87
CA LYS A 247 -12.74 -13.77 -2.76
C LYS A 247 -14.03 -14.12 -2.02
N HIS A 248 -13.94 -14.57 -0.77
CA HIS A 248 -15.11 -14.84 0.07
C HIS A 248 -15.75 -13.58 0.64
N ALA A 249 -15.04 -12.46 0.59
CA ALA A 249 -15.50 -11.16 1.04
C ALA A 249 -16.04 -10.29 -0.12
N THR A 250 -16.11 -10.82 -1.33
CA THR A 250 -16.47 -10.06 -2.54
C THR A 250 -17.93 -10.28 -2.92
N ALA A 251 -18.63 -9.20 -3.26
CA ALA A 251 -20.04 -9.23 -3.65
C ALA A 251 -20.23 -9.70 -5.11
N TRP A 252 -19.91 -10.95 -5.40
CA TRP A 252 -19.94 -11.49 -6.77
C TRP A 252 -21.29 -11.35 -7.46
N GLU A 253 -22.39 -11.55 -6.74
CA GLU A 253 -23.74 -11.37 -7.30
C GLU A 253 -24.03 -9.91 -7.65
N ALA A 254 -23.65 -8.96 -6.79
CA ALA A 254 -23.81 -7.53 -7.09
C ALA A 254 -23.02 -7.12 -8.33
N LEU A 255 -21.81 -7.67 -8.51
CA LEU A 255 -21.00 -7.44 -9.71
C LEU A 255 -21.62 -8.08 -10.97
N ARG A 256 -22.26 -9.23 -10.83
CA ARG A 256 -22.98 -9.89 -11.93
C ARG A 256 -24.22 -9.08 -12.35
N GLU A 257 -24.99 -8.61 -11.38
CA GLU A 257 -26.21 -7.82 -11.59
C GLU A 257 -25.91 -6.46 -12.24
N ASP A 258 -24.85 -5.78 -11.81
CA ASP A 258 -24.42 -4.48 -12.36
C ASP A 258 -24.08 -4.57 -13.87
N LEU A 259 -23.57 -5.73 -14.33
CA LEU A 259 -23.30 -5.99 -15.76
C LEU A 259 -24.52 -6.49 -16.54
N ALA A 260 -25.46 -7.17 -15.88
CA ALA A 260 -26.69 -7.67 -16.50
C ALA A 260 -27.61 -6.52 -16.98
N VAL A 261 -27.45 -5.32 -16.41
CA VAL A 261 -28.11 -4.10 -16.91
C VAL A 261 -27.56 -3.66 -18.28
N GLN A 262 -26.36 -4.12 -18.69
CA GLN A 262 -25.64 -3.64 -19.87
C GLN A 262 -25.40 -4.70 -20.97
N LYS A 263 -25.50 -6.01 -20.66
CA LYS A 263 -25.34 -7.14 -21.60
C LYS A 263 -26.24 -8.32 -21.22
N ALA A 264 -26.39 -9.30 -22.12
CA ALA A 264 -27.02 -10.59 -21.80
C ALA A 264 -26.42 -11.19 -20.51
N ALA A 265 -27.23 -11.92 -19.74
CA ALA A 265 -26.89 -12.39 -18.39
C ALA A 265 -25.51 -13.08 -18.34
N MET A 266 -24.51 -12.40 -17.77
CA MET A 266 -23.17 -12.94 -17.59
C MET A 266 -23.16 -14.00 -16.49
N THR A 267 -22.38 -15.05 -16.70
CA THR A 267 -22.09 -16.10 -15.71
C THR A 267 -21.15 -15.58 -14.63
N LEU A 268 -21.15 -16.21 -13.45
CA LEU A 268 -20.21 -15.87 -12.37
C LEU A 268 -18.75 -16.07 -12.77
N GLU A 269 -18.45 -17.00 -13.67
CA GLU A 269 -17.07 -17.18 -14.15
C GLU A 269 -16.61 -16.03 -15.03
N GLU A 270 -17.47 -15.52 -15.91
CA GLU A 270 -17.15 -14.34 -16.72
C GLU A 270 -16.97 -13.08 -15.85
N VAL A 271 -17.74 -12.96 -14.75
CA VAL A 271 -17.58 -11.88 -13.76
C VAL A 271 -16.23 -11.97 -13.06
N ARG A 272 -15.81 -13.18 -12.65
CA ARG A 272 -14.49 -13.41 -12.05
C ARG A 272 -13.36 -13.13 -13.03
N GLU A 273 -13.55 -13.47 -14.30
CA GLU A 273 -12.56 -13.18 -15.33
C GLU A 273 -12.46 -11.68 -15.62
N ARG A 274 -13.59 -10.96 -15.65
CA ARG A 274 -13.58 -9.50 -15.71
C ARG A 274 -12.85 -8.89 -14.51
N MET A 275 -13.05 -9.43 -13.30
CA MET A 275 -12.35 -8.98 -12.11
C MET A 275 -10.84 -9.19 -12.24
N ARG A 276 -10.39 -10.37 -12.70
CA ARG A 276 -8.97 -10.64 -12.97
C ARG A 276 -8.38 -9.63 -13.94
N ASN A 277 -9.05 -9.39 -15.07
CA ASN A 277 -8.60 -8.44 -16.07
C ASN A 277 -8.47 -7.02 -15.51
N VAL A 278 -9.48 -6.54 -14.77
CA VAL A 278 -9.44 -5.20 -14.16
C VAL A 278 -8.32 -5.10 -13.11
N LEU A 279 -8.20 -6.08 -12.22
CA LEU A 279 -7.21 -6.04 -11.15
C LEU A 279 -5.79 -6.31 -11.63
N SER A 280 -5.59 -6.90 -12.82
CA SER A 280 -4.27 -7.05 -13.46
C SER A 280 -3.58 -5.70 -13.74
N LEU A 281 -4.34 -4.60 -13.72
CA LEU A 281 -3.81 -3.23 -13.79
C LEU A 281 -3.00 -2.85 -12.55
N THR A 282 -3.11 -3.62 -11.47
CA THR A 282 -2.33 -3.44 -10.24
C THR A 282 -1.11 -4.37 -10.17
N ASP A 283 -0.79 -5.06 -11.25
CA ASP A 283 0.34 -5.99 -11.29
C ASP A 283 1.68 -5.24 -11.31
N VAL A 284 2.38 -5.33 -10.19
CA VAL A 284 3.67 -4.70 -9.94
C VAL A 284 4.76 -5.22 -10.89
N THR A 285 4.63 -6.45 -11.40
CA THR A 285 5.63 -7.03 -12.32
C THR A 285 5.70 -6.30 -13.67
N ARG A 286 4.67 -5.50 -13.99
CA ARG A 286 4.61 -4.66 -15.19
C ARG A 286 5.30 -3.31 -15.02
N PHE A 287 5.68 -2.95 -13.80
CA PHE A 287 6.34 -1.69 -13.50
C PHE A 287 7.86 -1.80 -13.71
N PRO A 288 8.55 -0.67 -13.99
CA PRO A 288 10.01 -0.65 -14.13
C PRO A 288 10.73 -1.24 -12.93
N ILE A 289 11.92 -1.79 -13.17
CA ILE A 289 12.80 -2.20 -12.07
C ILE A 289 13.18 -0.93 -11.26
N PRO A 290 13.05 -0.94 -9.91
CA PRO A 290 13.49 0.17 -9.07
C PRO A 290 14.95 0.53 -9.32
N LYS A 291 15.31 1.82 -9.17
CA LYS A 291 16.65 2.32 -9.51
C LYS A 291 17.80 1.64 -8.77
N ASN A 292 17.54 1.16 -7.55
CA ASN A 292 18.46 0.31 -6.81
C ASN A 292 17.71 -0.92 -6.30
N PRO A 293 17.68 -2.02 -7.08
CA PRO A 293 17.00 -3.26 -6.69
C PRO A 293 17.55 -3.86 -5.39
N ASN A 294 18.83 -3.63 -5.08
CA ASN A 294 19.42 -4.14 -3.83
C ASN A 294 18.74 -3.50 -2.61
N ALA A 295 18.27 -2.26 -2.70
CA ALA A 295 17.52 -1.58 -1.64
C ALA A 295 16.03 -2.00 -1.58
N VAL A 296 15.63 -3.02 -2.34
CA VAL A 296 14.28 -3.60 -2.30
C VAL A 296 14.29 -4.87 -1.45
N ILE A 297 13.48 -4.87 -0.39
CA ILE A 297 13.36 -6.01 0.53
C ILE A 297 11.88 -6.35 0.71
N PHE A 298 11.47 -7.49 0.17
CA PHE A 298 10.17 -8.08 0.44
C PHE A 298 10.21 -8.83 1.75
N VAL A 299 9.27 -8.58 2.67
CA VAL A 299 9.07 -9.44 3.85
C VAL A 299 7.78 -10.21 3.67
N ALA A 300 7.87 -11.53 3.50
CA ALA A 300 6.75 -12.41 3.21
C ALA A 300 6.58 -13.48 4.30
N ALA A 301 5.37 -14.02 4.42
CA ALA A 301 5.03 -15.03 5.41
C ALA A 301 5.02 -16.43 4.79
N THR A 302 5.48 -17.44 5.55
CA THR A 302 5.64 -18.82 5.04
C THR A 302 4.32 -19.53 4.76
N ASP A 303 3.28 -19.22 5.54
CA ASP A 303 1.99 -19.92 5.56
C ASP A 303 0.82 -18.92 5.39
N ASP A 304 1.04 -17.90 4.54
CA ASP A 304 0.11 -16.80 4.31
C ASP A 304 -1.15 -17.26 3.56
N GLY A 305 -2.31 -17.16 4.22
CA GLY A 305 -3.61 -17.54 3.63
C GLY A 305 -4.17 -16.53 2.64
N TYR A 306 -3.63 -15.31 2.60
CA TYR A 306 -4.06 -14.24 1.70
C TYR A 306 -3.18 -14.17 0.45
N ILE A 307 -1.89 -14.47 0.60
CA ILE A 307 -0.86 -14.24 -0.42
C ILE A 307 -0.03 -15.52 -0.58
N PRO A 308 -0.24 -16.29 -1.65
CA PRO A 308 0.54 -17.48 -1.92
C PRO A 308 2.01 -17.15 -2.20
N LYS A 309 2.89 -18.07 -1.82
CA LYS A 309 4.35 -17.98 -2.01
C LYS A 309 4.77 -17.62 -3.43
N HIS A 310 4.08 -18.16 -4.44
CA HIS A 310 4.42 -17.92 -5.85
C HIS A 310 4.35 -16.43 -6.22
N SER A 311 3.39 -15.70 -5.66
CA SER A 311 3.17 -14.27 -5.95
C SER A 311 4.37 -13.42 -5.51
N VAL A 312 4.97 -13.74 -4.37
CA VAL A 312 6.19 -13.07 -3.87
C VAL A 312 7.40 -13.41 -4.73
N LEU A 313 7.49 -14.67 -5.19
CA LEU A 313 8.59 -15.09 -6.06
C LEU A 313 8.50 -14.47 -7.47
N GLU A 314 7.30 -14.21 -7.97
CA GLU A 314 7.09 -13.46 -9.22
C GLU A 314 7.57 -12.02 -9.10
N LEU A 315 7.30 -11.35 -7.98
CA LEU A 315 7.85 -10.03 -7.68
C LEU A 315 9.39 -10.04 -7.68
N GLN A 316 9.99 -10.99 -6.97
CA GLN A 316 11.44 -11.11 -6.91
C GLN A 316 12.05 -11.36 -8.30
N LYS A 317 11.41 -12.23 -9.09
CA LYS A 317 11.84 -12.52 -10.46
C LYS A 317 11.73 -11.29 -11.36
N ALA A 318 10.67 -10.50 -11.22
CA ALA A 318 10.48 -9.27 -11.98
C ALA A 318 11.55 -8.21 -11.63
N TRP A 319 12.01 -8.17 -10.39
CA TRP A 319 13.02 -7.22 -9.91
C TRP A 319 14.31 -7.92 -9.46
N PRO A 320 15.15 -8.36 -10.42
CA PRO A 320 16.41 -9.04 -10.10
C PRO A 320 17.32 -8.14 -9.24
N GLY A 321 17.90 -8.73 -8.19
CA GLY A 321 18.70 -8.02 -7.18
C GLY A 321 17.93 -7.69 -5.90
N SER A 322 16.59 -7.79 -5.91
CA SER A 322 15.77 -7.67 -4.71
C SER A 322 15.89 -8.89 -3.77
N GLU A 323 15.69 -8.64 -2.48
CA GLU A 323 15.74 -9.68 -1.44
C GLU A 323 14.33 -10.09 -1.01
N VAL A 324 14.12 -11.37 -0.74
CA VAL A 324 12.91 -11.88 -0.06
C VAL A 324 13.30 -12.46 1.30
N ARG A 325 12.68 -11.93 2.34
CA ARG A 325 12.79 -12.41 3.73
C ARG A 325 11.52 -13.13 4.12
N TRP A 326 11.64 -14.38 4.49
CA TRP A 326 10.53 -15.20 4.96
C TRP A 326 10.42 -15.13 6.48
N VAL A 327 9.22 -14.85 6.99
CA VAL A 327 8.89 -14.94 8.41
C VAL A 327 7.90 -16.07 8.64
N THR A 328 8.09 -16.84 9.71
CA THR A 328 7.20 -17.96 10.05
C THR A 328 5.84 -17.43 10.49
N GLY A 329 4.78 -17.82 9.79
CA GLY A 329 3.40 -17.48 10.15
C GLY A 329 2.50 -17.29 8.95
N GLY A 330 1.23 -16.97 9.23
CA GLY A 330 0.23 -16.53 8.25
C GLY A 330 0.19 -15.01 8.14
N HIS A 331 -0.69 -14.48 7.30
CA HIS A 331 -0.84 -13.05 7.05
C HIS A 331 -1.14 -12.27 8.33
N VAL A 332 -2.18 -12.70 9.06
CA VAL A 332 -2.67 -11.97 10.25
C VAL A 332 -1.67 -12.11 11.39
N SER A 333 -1.15 -13.30 11.63
CA SER A 333 -0.15 -13.50 12.69
C SER A 333 1.13 -12.72 12.39
N SER A 334 1.58 -12.69 11.14
CA SER A 334 2.81 -11.98 10.77
C SER A 334 2.63 -10.47 10.87
N PHE A 335 1.46 -9.97 10.49
CA PHE A 335 1.09 -8.56 10.65
C PHE A 335 1.14 -8.08 12.11
N LEU A 336 0.84 -8.97 13.07
CA LEU A 336 0.84 -8.65 14.50
C LEU A 336 2.20 -8.89 15.17
N LEU A 337 2.89 -9.96 14.82
CA LEU A 337 4.03 -10.48 15.59
C LEU A 337 5.39 -10.09 14.99
N HIS A 338 5.49 -9.82 13.68
CA HIS A 338 6.77 -9.64 13.00
C HIS A 338 7.21 -8.18 12.81
N ASN A 339 6.73 -7.26 13.66
CA ASN A 339 7.15 -5.85 13.65
C ASN A 339 8.67 -5.66 13.80
N GLY A 340 9.38 -6.58 14.45
CA GLY A 340 10.85 -6.59 14.48
C GLY A 340 11.49 -6.85 13.12
N ALA A 341 10.95 -7.79 12.34
CA ALA A 341 11.44 -8.11 11.01
C ALA A 341 11.19 -6.95 10.01
N PHE A 342 10.01 -6.33 10.07
CA PHE A 342 9.69 -5.16 9.26
C PHE A 342 10.64 -3.99 9.53
N ARG A 343 10.93 -3.69 10.81
CA ARG A 343 11.90 -2.65 11.19
C ARG A 343 13.31 -2.96 10.71
N ARG A 344 13.78 -4.20 10.83
CA ARG A 344 15.09 -4.60 10.30
C ARG A 344 15.17 -4.44 8.79
N ALA A 345 14.13 -4.82 8.05
CA ALA A 345 14.08 -4.57 6.61
C ALA A 345 14.14 -3.06 6.28
N ILE A 346 13.53 -2.21 7.10
CA ILE A 346 13.65 -0.75 6.95
C ILE A 346 15.10 -0.28 7.10
N VAL A 347 15.76 -0.65 8.19
CA VAL A 347 17.15 -0.27 8.43
C VAL A 347 18.06 -0.78 7.31
N ASP A 348 18.01 -2.08 7.01
CA ASP A 348 18.88 -2.70 6.01
C ASP A 348 18.65 -2.14 4.59
N GLY A 349 17.39 -1.82 4.24
CA GLY A 349 17.07 -1.22 2.95
C GLY A 349 17.66 0.20 2.81
N LEU A 350 17.61 0.99 3.88
CA LEU A 350 18.21 2.32 3.92
C LEU A 350 19.75 2.27 3.93
N ASP A 351 20.34 1.26 4.57
CA ASP A 351 21.80 1.07 4.59
C ASP A 351 22.38 0.72 3.22
N ARG A 352 21.56 0.17 2.32
CA ARG A 352 21.93 -0.08 0.91
C ARG A 352 21.88 1.16 0.02
N LEU A 353 21.56 2.32 0.59
CA LEU A 353 21.61 3.60 -0.09
C LEU A 353 22.83 4.42 0.36
N SER A 354 23.35 5.24 -0.54
CA SER A 354 24.32 6.29 -0.21
C SER A 354 23.61 7.48 0.42
N TRP A 355 24.29 8.16 1.33
CA TRP A 355 23.87 9.50 1.78
C TRP A 355 24.09 10.51 0.65
N LYS A 356 23.17 11.47 0.48
CA LYS A 356 23.31 12.54 -0.52
C LYS A 356 24.52 13.43 -0.27
N GLU A 357 24.78 13.75 1.00
CA GLU A 357 25.98 14.45 1.44
C GLU A 357 26.87 13.43 2.17
N ALA A 358 28.16 13.39 1.83
CA ALA A 358 29.11 12.55 2.54
C ALA A 358 29.14 12.99 4.02
N PRO A 359 29.09 12.06 4.99
CA PRO A 359 29.34 12.42 6.38
C PRO A 359 30.75 13.01 6.48
N LEU A 360 30.84 14.30 6.86
CA LEU A 360 32.11 14.95 7.21
C LEU A 360 32.84 14.22 8.34
#